data_AF-A0AB73TJJ3-F1
#
_entry.id   AF-A0AB73TJJ3-F1
#
_cell.length_a   1.000
_cell.length_b   1.000
_cell.length_c   1.000
_cell.angle_alpha   90.00
_cell.angle_beta   90.00
_cell.angle_gamma   90.00
#
_symmetry.space_group_name_H-M   'P 1'
#
loop_
_entity.id
_entity.type
_entity.pdbx_description
1 polymer ?
#
loop_
_entity_poly.entity_id
_entity_poly.type
_entity_poly.pdbx_seq_one_letter_code
_entity_poly.pdbx_strand_id
1 'polypeptide(L)'
;MRSLVALAVSAGVVGALVPAISAQAVTTSDTPDFGSSVKVYSPSTPTSTIQADVDAAFNSQLRSTTAQFGSQRYAFMFKPGNYGRVWANLGFYTSVAGLGKNPDDVTINGAVNVDSGWNAGDESNATQNFWRSVENLAIVPEGGTDRWAVSQAAPMRRVHIKGNLTMGPSNQDGGQGYSSGGYMADSKVDGTVTSGSQQQWYTRNSTLGSWQGGNWNMTFSGVQGAPANDFSKSYTTLATTPTTREKPYLYIDSSNKYHVFVPSLKQNSSGVTWPNTGGTDIPMRNFYVAHPGDSAATINSALAQGLNLFFTPGTYQLDSALNVTRADTVVTGIGFPTLVPTRGNAVLTSSDVAGVNVSNLVVDAGSQNSAQLLRLGTSGSHVDHAADPQSIQDVFFRVGSSIQGRATTTLQVNADDTLVDHIWAWRADHGGAATGWTVNTGATGVEVNGNDVLATGLFVEHYQKYEVQWNGNNGRTIFFQNEMPYDVPDNASWQSPTGAGYAAYKVASTVTNHEIWGGGVYCFFNTNKSVHADRAFEVPQTAGVKAHGLVTVSLGDVGTISSVINGVGGAVPTPAGNTAPNRVASYN
;
A
#
# COMPACT_ATOMS: atom_id res chain seq x y z
N MET A 1 5.44 -6.71 89.82
CA MET A 1 4.84 -5.85 88.78
C MET A 1 4.99 -6.53 87.43
N ARG A 2 3.99 -6.34 86.58
CA ARG A 2 3.68 -7.10 85.36
C ARG A 2 4.80 -7.00 84.31
N SER A 3 5.06 -8.09 83.60
CA SER A 3 5.68 -8.06 82.27
C SER A 3 4.96 -9.09 81.41
N LEU A 4 4.28 -8.60 80.37
CA LEU A 4 3.48 -9.37 79.42
C LEU A 4 4.39 -10.25 78.55
N VAL A 5 3.99 -11.51 78.40
CA VAL A 5 4.47 -12.42 77.36
C VAL A 5 3.56 -12.22 76.14
N ALA A 6 4.11 -11.73 75.03
CA ALA A 6 3.42 -11.70 73.74
C ALA A 6 3.81 -12.96 72.95
N LEU A 7 2.82 -13.84 72.73
CA LEU A 7 2.93 -15.02 71.87
C LEU A 7 2.78 -14.55 70.41
N ALA A 8 3.83 -14.68 69.59
CA ALA A 8 3.74 -14.51 68.14
C ALA A 8 3.33 -15.84 67.51
N VAL A 9 2.11 -15.90 66.96
CA VAL A 9 1.62 -17.03 66.15
C VAL A 9 2.07 -16.80 64.71
N SER A 10 3.04 -17.59 64.25
CA SER A 10 3.44 -17.67 62.84
C SER A 10 2.44 -18.52 62.06
N ALA A 11 1.56 -17.88 61.29
CA ALA A 11 0.69 -18.54 60.31
C ALA A 11 1.49 -18.81 59.02
N GLY A 12 1.79 -20.08 58.75
CA GLY A 12 2.38 -20.51 57.49
C GLY A 12 1.33 -20.43 56.37
N VAL A 13 1.52 -19.50 55.43
CA VAL A 13 0.76 -19.45 54.18
C VAL A 13 1.30 -20.54 53.27
N VAL A 14 0.56 -21.64 53.13
CA VAL A 14 0.78 -22.64 52.09
C VAL A 14 0.40 -21.99 50.76
N GLY A 15 1.40 -21.59 49.98
CA GLY A 15 1.21 -21.11 48.62
C GLY A 15 0.63 -22.23 47.76
N ALA A 16 -0.64 -22.09 47.36
CA ALA A 16 -1.23 -22.96 46.35
C ALA A 16 -0.48 -22.75 45.03
N LEU A 17 0.24 -23.77 44.59
CA LEU A 17 0.74 -23.88 43.21
C LEU A 17 -0.48 -23.95 42.29
N VAL A 18 -0.86 -22.82 41.71
CA VAL A 18 -1.82 -22.78 40.61
C VAL A 18 -1.14 -23.48 39.43
N PRO A 19 -1.71 -24.57 38.87
CA PRO A 19 -1.17 -25.17 37.67
C PRO A 19 -1.17 -24.11 36.57
N ALA A 20 -0.01 -23.87 35.95
CA ALA A 20 0.03 -23.10 34.72
C ALA A 20 -0.84 -23.85 33.69
N ILE A 21 -2.01 -23.32 33.38
CA ILE A 21 -2.83 -23.81 32.27
C ILE A 21 -1.97 -23.59 31.03
N SER A 22 -1.35 -24.65 30.51
CA SER A 22 -0.67 -24.60 29.23
C SER A 22 -1.70 -24.18 28.19
N ALA A 23 -1.57 -22.97 27.64
CA ALA A 23 -2.40 -22.54 26.53
C ALA A 23 -2.36 -23.63 25.45
N GLN A 24 -3.53 -24.08 25.00
CA GLN A 24 -3.61 -25.10 23.96
C GLN A 24 -2.89 -24.58 22.71
N ALA A 25 -1.94 -25.37 22.20
CA ALA A 25 -1.22 -25.03 20.98
C ALA A 25 -2.23 -24.85 19.83
N VAL A 26 -2.09 -23.77 19.08
CA VAL A 26 -3.02 -23.49 17.97
C VAL A 26 -2.75 -24.47 16.84
N THR A 27 -3.80 -25.08 16.30
CA THR A 27 -3.69 -26.02 15.17
C THR A 27 -3.33 -25.29 13.89
N THR A 28 -2.31 -25.79 13.18
CA THR A 28 -1.87 -25.27 11.88
C THR A 28 -1.83 -26.39 10.83
N SER A 29 -1.73 -26.03 9.55
CA SER A 29 -1.77 -26.98 8.43
C SER A 29 -0.91 -26.50 7.26
N ASP A 30 -0.30 -27.44 6.53
CA ASP A 30 0.31 -27.16 5.21
C ASP A 30 -0.73 -27.04 4.10
N THR A 31 -1.97 -27.46 4.36
CA THR A 31 -3.12 -27.32 3.47
C THR A 31 -4.26 -26.65 4.23
N PRO A 32 -4.08 -25.38 4.63
CA PRO A 32 -5.09 -24.69 5.41
C PRO A 32 -6.35 -24.45 4.57
N ASP A 33 -7.47 -24.30 5.26
CA ASP A 33 -8.66 -23.70 4.67
C ASP A 33 -8.43 -22.19 4.56
N PHE A 34 -8.68 -21.62 3.39
CA PHE A 34 -8.58 -20.18 3.15
C PHE A 34 -9.95 -19.49 3.13
N GLY A 35 -11.02 -20.24 3.39
CA GLY A 35 -12.39 -19.75 3.37
C GLY A 35 -13.01 -19.72 1.97
N SER A 36 -14.32 -19.51 1.93
CA SER A 36 -15.14 -19.59 0.71
C SER A 36 -14.90 -18.48 -0.32
N SER A 37 -14.29 -17.36 0.11
CA SER A 37 -13.88 -16.26 -0.76
C SER A 37 -12.65 -16.57 -1.62
N VAL A 38 -11.99 -17.71 -1.38
CA VAL A 38 -10.83 -18.15 -2.15
C VAL A 38 -11.21 -19.30 -3.06
N LYS A 39 -10.95 -19.13 -4.36
CA LYS A 39 -11.09 -20.18 -5.37
C LYS A 39 -9.70 -20.60 -5.83
N VAL A 40 -9.39 -21.88 -5.68
CA VAL A 40 -8.11 -22.44 -6.14
C VAL A 40 -8.37 -23.36 -7.33
N TYR A 41 -7.82 -22.99 -8.48
CA TYR A 41 -7.97 -23.73 -9.73
C TYR A 41 -6.74 -24.58 -10.02
N SER A 42 -6.95 -25.72 -10.65
CA SER A 42 -5.89 -26.55 -11.23
C SER A 42 -5.99 -26.52 -12.75
N PRO A 43 -4.96 -26.95 -13.50
CA PRO A 43 -5.05 -27.03 -14.96
C PRO A 43 -6.16 -27.95 -15.49
N SER A 44 -6.68 -28.86 -14.65
CA SER A 44 -7.84 -29.70 -14.99
C SER A 44 -9.19 -29.03 -14.73
N THR A 45 -9.24 -27.87 -14.07
CA THR A 45 -10.47 -27.11 -13.91
C THR A 45 -10.92 -26.58 -15.28
N PRO A 46 -12.16 -26.86 -15.73
CA PRO A 46 -12.63 -26.34 -17.01
C PRO A 46 -12.57 -24.82 -17.09
N THR A 47 -12.03 -24.28 -18.18
CA THR A 47 -11.95 -22.83 -18.40
C THR A 47 -13.30 -22.13 -18.29
N SER A 48 -14.39 -22.77 -18.71
CA SER A 48 -15.75 -22.24 -18.56
C SER A 48 -16.17 -22.06 -17.10
N THR A 49 -15.73 -22.94 -16.20
CA THR A 49 -15.97 -22.78 -14.75
C THR A 49 -15.20 -21.60 -14.20
N ILE A 50 -13.93 -21.47 -14.56
CA ILE A 50 -13.09 -20.33 -14.14
C ILE A 50 -13.69 -19.02 -14.64
N GLN A 51 -14.08 -18.97 -15.92
CA GLN A 51 -14.70 -17.79 -16.52
C GLN A 51 -16.02 -17.44 -15.82
N ALA A 52 -16.87 -18.44 -15.55
CA ALA A 52 -18.14 -18.20 -14.85
C ALA A 52 -17.93 -17.65 -13.43
N ASP A 53 -16.93 -18.12 -12.70
CA ASP A 53 -16.61 -17.63 -11.36
C ASP A 53 -16.12 -16.16 -11.38
N VAL A 54 -15.20 -15.81 -12.29
CA VAL A 54 -14.71 -14.42 -12.41
C VAL A 54 -15.81 -13.48 -12.91
N ASP A 55 -16.64 -13.92 -13.86
CA ASP A 55 -17.79 -13.15 -14.35
C ASP A 55 -18.83 -12.93 -13.24
N ALA A 56 -19.11 -13.95 -12.43
CA ALA A 56 -20.04 -13.82 -11.31
C ALA A 56 -19.57 -12.79 -10.27
N ALA A 57 -18.26 -12.79 -9.94
CA ALA A 57 -17.68 -11.82 -9.01
C ALA A 57 -17.63 -10.40 -9.58
N PHE A 58 -17.40 -10.24 -10.88
CA PHE A 58 -17.43 -8.93 -11.53
C PHE A 58 -18.86 -8.39 -11.67
N ASN A 59 -19.79 -9.22 -12.17
CA ASN A 59 -21.18 -8.82 -12.41
C ASN A 59 -21.93 -8.47 -11.13
N SER A 60 -21.57 -9.05 -9.99
CA SER A 60 -22.14 -8.63 -8.70
C SER A 60 -21.75 -7.21 -8.28
N GLN A 61 -20.68 -6.67 -8.86
CA GLN A 61 -20.13 -5.35 -8.56
C GLN A 61 -20.37 -4.33 -9.67
N LEU A 62 -20.67 -4.80 -10.88
CA LEU A 62 -20.90 -3.98 -12.07
C LEU A 62 -21.98 -2.93 -11.80
N ARG A 63 -21.58 -1.65 -11.83
CA ARG A 63 -22.44 -0.48 -11.59
C ARG A 63 -23.19 -0.52 -10.25
N SER A 64 -22.63 -1.21 -9.27
CA SER A 64 -23.14 -1.21 -7.90
C SER A 64 -22.64 0.02 -7.14
N THR A 65 -23.55 0.82 -6.60
CA THR A 65 -23.23 1.99 -5.75
C THR A 65 -22.62 1.63 -4.40
N THR A 66 -22.68 0.34 -4.01
CA THR A 66 -22.17 -0.13 -2.72
C THR A 66 -20.89 -0.95 -2.84
N ALA A 67 -20.51 -1.39 -4.05
CA ALA A 67 -19.36 -2.29 -4.22
C ALA A 67 -18.05 -1.67 -3.76
N GLN A 68 -17.79 -0.39 -4.04
CA GLN A 68 -16.55 0.27 -3.64
C GLN A 68 -16.27 0.16 -2.13
N PHE A 69 -17.31 0.24 -1.29
CA PHE A 69 -17.19 0.20 0.17
C PHE A 69 -17.84 -1.04 0.80
N GLY A 70 -18.12 -2.05 -0.01
CA GLY A 70 -18.79 -3.28 0.41
C GLY A 70 -17.85 -4.28 1.10
N SER A 71 -18.46 -5.32 1.66
CA SER A 71 -17.77 -6.39 2.37
C SER A 71 -17.26 -7.51 1.46
N GLN A 72 -17.60 -7.50 0.17
CA GLN A 72 -17.21 -8.56 -0.76
C GLN A 72 -15.69 -8.65 -0.87
N ARG A 73 -15.17 -9.87 -0.90
CA ARG A 73 -13.76 -10.19 -1.12
C ARG A 73 -13.65 -11.42 -2.01
N TYR A 74 -12.79 -11.36 -3.02
CA TYR A 74 -12.58 -12.45 -3.97
C TYR A 74 -11.09 -12.68 -4.18
N ALA A 75 -10.66 -13.94 -4.11
CA ALA A 75 -9.30 -14.34 -4.44
C ALA A 75 -9.32 -15.53 -5.40
N PHE A 76 -8.82 -15.32 -6.62
CA PHE A 76 -8.74 -16.33 -7.67
C PHE A 76 -7.29 -16.79 -7.80
N MET A 77 -7.02 -18.02 -7.37
CA MET A 77 -5.69 -18.59 -7.25
C MET A 77 -5.49 -19.73 -8.24
N PHE A 78 -4.37 -19.74 -8.94
CA PHE A 78 -4.10 -20.66 -10.03
C PHE A 78 -2.88 -21.52 -9.70
N LYS A 79 -3.05 -22.83 -9.55
CA LYS A 79 -1.93 -23.77 -9.41
C LYS A 79 -1.03 -23.74 -10.66
N PRO A 80 0.24 -24.18 -10.57
CA PRO A 80 1.12 -24.31 -11.73
C PRO A 80 0.47 -25.03 -12.92
N GLY A 81 0.57 -24.42 -14.10
CA GLY A 81 0.14 -24.95 -15.38
C GLY A 81 -0.42 -23.87 -16.32
N ASN A 82 -1.01 -24.33 -17.43
CA ASN A 82 -1.53 -23.47 -18.47
C ASN A 82 -3.06 -23.52 -18.50
N TYR A 83 -3.68 -22.34 -18.46
CA TYR A 83 -5.12 -22.15 -18.46
C TYR A 83 -5.57 -21.62 -19.82
N GLY A 84 -6.67 -22.16 -20.34
CA GLY A 84 -7.27 -21.70 -21.60
C GLY A 84 -7.77 -20.25 -21.53
N ARG A 85 -8.62 -19.85 -22.49
CA ARG A 85 -9.13 -18.47 -22.60
C ARG A 85 -9.89 -18.02 -21.33
N VAL A 86 -9.23 -17.25 -20.46
CA VAL A 86 -9.84 -16.59 -19.29
C VAL A 86 -9.74 -15.08 -19.48
N TRP A 87 -10.89 -14.41 -19.53
CA TRP A 87 -10.99 -12.96 -19.52
C TRP A 87 -11.49 -12.51 -18.15
N ALA A 88 -10.56 -12.28 -17.23
CA ALA A 88 -10.90 -11.88 -15.86
C ALA A 88 -11.05 -10.36 -15.79
N ASN A 89 -12.28 -9.85 -15.76
CA ASN A 89 -12.53 -8.46 -15.39
C ASN A 89 -12.51 -8.34 -13.86
N LEU A 90 -11.70 -7.44 -13.31
CA LEU A 90 -11.56 -7.30 -11.86
C LEU A 90 -12.41 -6.14 -11.36
N GLY A 91 -13.24 -6.41 -10.36
CA GLY A 91 -13.94 -5.40 -9.56
C GLY A 91 -13.11 -4.96 -8.34
N PHE A 92 -13.78 -4.35 -7.36
CA PHE A 92 -13.19 -4.03 -6.06
C PHE A 92 -12.88 -5.30 -5.25
N TYR A 93 -11.87 -5.18 -4.40
CA TYR A 93 -11.37 -6.20 -3.47
C TYR A 93 -11.18 -7.59 -4.09
N THR A 94 -10.64 -7.61 -5.32
CA THR A 94 -10.44 -8.83 -6.09
C THR A 94 -8.94 -9.01 -6.36
N SER A 95 -8.40 -10.16 -5.95
CA SER A 95 -7.04 -10.58 -6.23
C SER A 95 -7.02 -11.75 -7.20
N VAL A 96 -6.13 -11.70 -8.19
CA VAL A 96 -5.81 -12.83 -9.07
C VAL A 96 -4.34 -13.18 -8.86
N ALA A 97 -4.01 -14.43 -8.51
CA ALA A 97 -2.61 -14.80 -8.36
C ALA A 97 -2.28 -16.23 -8.81
N GLY A 98 -1.06 -16.41 -9.30
CA GLY A 98 -0.48 -17.72 -9.53
C GLY A 98 0.19 -18.27 -8.26
N LEU A 99 0.03 -19.58 -8.05
CA LEU A 99 0.62 -20.34 -6.94
C LEU A 99 1.91 -21.06 -7.35
N GLY A 100 2.55 -20.60 -8.42
CA GLY A 100 3.88 -21.05 -8.83
C GLY A 100 4.98 -20.48 -7.95
N LYS A 101 6.18 -21.05 -8.04
CA LYS A 101 7.35 -20.39 -7.44
C LYS A 101 7.79 -19.20 -8.29
N ASN A 102 7.52 -19.26 -9.59
CA ASN A 102 7.80 -18.22 -10.57
C ASN A 102 6.54 -17.86 -11.39
N PRO A 103 6.51 -16.65 -11.99
CA PRO A 103 5.37 -16.22 -12.80
C PRO A 103 5.06 -17.16 -13.97
N ASP A 104 6.09 -17.64 -14.68
CA ASP A 104 5.92 -18.54 -15.83
C ASP A 104 5.45 -19.95 -15.48
N ASP A 105 5.41 -20.33 -14.20
CA ASP A 105 4.82 -21.60 -13.77
C ASP A 105 3.29 -21.60 -13.97
N VAL A 106 2.65 -20.43 -14.07
CA VAL A 106 1.21 -20.25 -14.24
C VAL A 106 0.97 -19.36 -15.44
N THR A 107 0.35 -19.87 -16.50
CA THR A 107 0.02 -19.07 -17.70
C THR A 107 -1.49 -18.97 -17.88
N ILE A 108 -2.01 -17.74 -17.93
CA ILE A 108 -3.37 -17.42 -18.35
C ILE A 108 -3.34 -16.96 -19.81
N ASN A 109 -4.05 -17.66 -20.69
CA ASN A 109 -4.31 -17.18 -22.05
C ASN A 109 -5.61 -16.35 -22.00
N GLY A 110 -5.61 -15.09 -22.42
CA GLY A 110 -6.78 -14.21 -22.29
C GLY A 110 -6.42 -12.85 -21.73
N ALA A 111 -6.99 -12.43 -20.60
CA ALA A 111 -6.70 -11.13 -19.99
C ALA A 111 -6.93 -11.14 -18.48
N VAL A 112 -6.17 -10.30 -17.76
CA VAL A 112 -6.50 -9.90 -16.38
C VAL A 112 -6.76 -8.40 -16.42
N ASN A 113 -8.01 -8.06 -16.69
CA ASN A 113 -8.40 -6.75 -17.20
C ASN A 113 -9.02 -5.86 -16.11
N VAL A 114 -8.62 -4.59 -16.13
CA VAL A 114 -9.33 -3.49 -15.46
C VAL A 114 -9.53 -2.38 -16.47
N ASP A 115 -10.76 -1.90 -16.64
CA ASP A 115 -11.09 -0.78 -17.53
C ASP A 115 -11.88 0.31 -16.78
N SER A 116 -12.37 1.36 -17.44
CA SER A 116 -13.46 2.23 -16.95
C SER A 116 -14.84 1.68 -17.35
N GLY A 117 -15.95 2.37 -17.07
CA GLY A 117 -17.29 1.98 -17.57
C GLY A 117 -18.14 1.14 -16.64
N TRP A 118 -17.56 0.59 -15.58
CA TRP A 118 -18.24 -0.35 -14.67
C TRP A 118 -18.38 0.17 -13.23
N ASN A 119 -17.73 1.28 -12.85
CA ASN A 119 -17.93 1.91 -11.55
C ASN A 119 -19.15 2.85 -11.58
N ALA A 120 -20.08 2.68 -10.64
CA ALA A 120 -21.28 3.52 -10.57
C ALA A 120 -20.91 4.98 -10.23
N GLY A 121 -21.45 5.94 -10.99
CA GLY A 121 -21.18 7.36 -10.76
C GLY A 121 -19.86 7.88 -11.34
N ASP A 122 -18.99 6.99 -11.85
CA ASP A 122 -17.74 7.35 -12.53
C ASP A 122 -17.53 6.49 -13.80
N GLU A 123 -18.61 6.25 -14.55
CA GLU A 123 -18.60 5.34 -15.71
C GLU A 123 -17.66 5.81 -16.83
N SER A 124 -17.30 7.10 -16.87
CA SER A 124 -16.42 7.65 -17.89
C SER A 124 -14.94 7.65 -17.50
N ASN A 125 -14.56 7.17 -16.31
CA ASN A 125 -13.23 7.42 -15.74
C ASN A 125 -12.78 6.27 -14.81
N ALA A 126 -11.47 6.12 -14.63
CA ALA A 126 -10.83 5.09 -13.83
C ALA A 126 -10.24 5.60 -12.50
N THR A 127 -10.50 6.84 -12.09
CA THR A 127 -9.96 7.48 -10.86
C THR A 127 -10.36 6.79 -9.58
N GLN A 128 -11.38 5.93 -9.62
CA GLN A 128 -11.85 5.16 -8.47
C GLN A 128 -11.59 3.65 -8.59
N ASN A 129 -10.78 3.21 -9.55
CA ASN A 129 -10.45 1.80 -9.74
C ASN A 129 -9.41 1.30 -8.72
N PHE A 130 -9.82 1.26 -7.45
CA PHE A 130 -8.98 0.91 -6.31
C PHE A 130 -9.03 -0.58 -5.95
N TRP A 131 -8.16 -0.97 -5.01
CA TRP A 131 -8.23 -2.22 -4.22
C TRP A 131 -8.43 -3.48 -5.05
N ARG A 132 -7.50 -3.77 -5.94
CA ARG A 132 -7.44 -5.03 -6.70
C ARG A 132 -6.00 -5.42 -6.97
N SER A 133 -5.69 -6.68 -7.25
CA SER A 133 -4.30 -7.04 -7.50
C SER A 133 -4.15 -8.18 -8.47
N VAL A 134 -3.00 -8.20 -9.15
CA VAL A 134 -2.53 -9.33 -9.93
C VAL A 134 -1.10 -9.68 -9.51
N GLU A 135 -0.85 -10.96 -9.22
CA GLU A 135 0.44 -11.41 -8.68
C GLU A 135 0.92 -12.76 -9.24
N ASN A 136 2.23 -12.87 -9.51
CA ASN A 136 2.94 -14.14 -9.69
C ASN A 136 2.37 -15.09 -10.77
N LEU A 137 2.08 -14.56 -11.95
CA LEU A 137 1.59 -15.32 -13.10
C LEU A 137 2.05 -14.71 -14.43
N ALA A 138 1.98 -15.49 -15.50
CA ALA A 138 2.11 -15.01 -16.86
C ALA A 138 0.74 -14.80 -17.51
N ILE A 139 0.61 -13.72 -18.30
CA ILE A 139 -0.56 -13.41 -19.11
C ILE A 139 -0.12 -13.44 -20.57
N VAL A 140 -0.82 -14.22 -21.40
CA VAL A 140 -0.74 -14.15 -22.86
C VAL A 140 -1.98 -13.39 -23.32
N PRO A 141 -1.84 -12.07 -23.60
CA PRO A 141 -3.00 -11.23 -23.82
C PRO A 141 -3.72 -11.58 -25.13
N GLU A 142 -5.03 -11.79 -25.08
CA GLU A 142 -5.84 -11.93 -26.30
C GLU A 142 -5.80 -10.61 -27.09
N GLY A 143 -5.46 -10.69 -28.38
CA GLY A 143 -5.20 -9.50 -29.20
C GLY A 143 -3.86 -8.81 -28.91
N GLY A 144 -3.00 -9.40 -28.07
CA GLY A 144 -1.62 -8.98 -27.85
C GLY A 144 -1.42 -7.80 -26.89
N THR A 145 -2.48 -7.26 -26.30
CA THR A 145 -2.39 -6.17 -25.30
C THR A 145 -3.31 -6.45 -24.10
N ASP A 146 -2.74 -6.49 -22.90
CA ASP A 146 -3.51 -6.53 -21.64
C ASP A 146 -3.79 -5.10 -21.16
N ARG A 147 -4.89 -4.89 -20.42
CA ARG A 147 -5.26 -3.56 -19.91
C ARG A 147 -5.40 -3.56 -18.39
N TRP A 148 -4.66 -2.65 -17.76
CA TRP A 148 -4.64 -2.45 -16.32
C TRP A 148 -4.94 -0.98 -15.98
N ALA A 149 -6.16 -0.53 -16.30
CA ALA A 149 -6.61 0.85 -16.09
C ALA A 149 -7.04 1.08 -14.64
N VAL A 150 -6.07 1.18 -13.74
CA VAL A 150 -6.28 1.30 -12.30
C VAL A 150 -5.97 2.71 -11.78
N SER A 151 -6.34 2.95 -10.53
CA SER A 151 -5.82 4.07 -9.73
C SER A 151 -4.99 3.56 -8.53
N GLN A 152 -5.07 4.17 -7.36
CA GLN A 152 -4.28 3.80 -6.18
C GLN A 152 -4.64 2.40 -5.62
N ALA A 153 -3.73 1.82 -4.83
CA ALA A 153 -3.88 0.51 -4.16
C ALA A 153 -4.26 -0.66 -5.09
N ALA A 154 -3.67 -0.66 -6.29
CA ALA A 154 -3.91 -1.68 -7.31
C ALA A 154 -2.61 -2.31 -7.86
N PRO A 155 -1.85 -3.04 -7.03
CA PRO A 155 -0.52 -3.51 -7.42
C PRO A 155 -0.54 -4.56 -8.53
N MET A 156 0.41 -4.43 -9.46
CA MET A 156 0.87 -5.52 -10.34
C MET A 156 2.28 -5.95 -9.89
N ARG A 157 2.41 -7.18 -9.39
CA ARG A 157 3.70 -7.71 -8.89
C ARG A 157 4.02 -9.07 -9.50
N ARG A 158 5.28 -9.32 -9.87
CA ARG A 158 5.68 -10.65 -10.39
C ARG A 158 4.81 -11.11 -11.56
N VAL A 159 4.48 -10.23 -12.49
CA VAL A 159 3.67 -10.57 -13.66
C VAL A 159 4.53 -10.63 -14.91
N HIS A 160 4.34 -11.66 -15.72
CA HIS A 160 4.93 -11.74 -17.06
C HIS A 160 3.85 -11.49 -18.12
N ILE A 161 3.77 -10.27 -18.65
CA ILE A 161 2.93 -9.95 -19.79
C ILE A 161 3.67 -10.34 -21.07
N LYS A 162 3.22 -11.43 -21.70
CA LYS A 162 3.74 -11.94 -22.98
C LYS A 162 3.11 -11.19 -24.15
N GLY A 163 3.24 -9.87 -24.13
CA GLY A 163 2.60 -8.93 -25.06
C GLY A 163 2.80 -7.48 -24.61
N ASN A 164 1.89 -6.60 -25.04
CA ASN A 164 1.85 -5.20 -24.61
C ASN A 164 0.98 -5.04 -23.35
N LEU A 165 1.15 -3.91 -22.67
CA LEU A 165 0.34 -3.49 -21.53
C LEU A 165 -0.12 -2.05 -21.74
N THR A 166 -1.41 -1.77 -21.58
CA THR A 166 -1.93 -0.40 -21.48
C THR A 166 -2.49 -0.12 -20.10
N MET A 167 -2.14 1.02 -19.52
CA MET A 167 -2.60 1.44 -18.20
C MET A 167 -3.69 2.52 -18.26
N GLY A 168 -4.01 3.02 -19.45
CA GLY A 168 -5.16 3.90 -19.65
C GLY A 168 -6.44 3.10 -19.93
N PRO A 169 -7.61 3.62 -19.53
CA PRO A 169 -8.91 3.01 -19.86
C PRO A 169 -9.16 3.04 -21.37
N SER A 170 -10.14 2.29 -21.85
CA SER A 170 -10.47 2.24 -23.28
C SER A 170 -11.13 3.51 -23.83
N ASN A 171 -11.72 4.34 -22.97
CA ASN A 171 -12.51 5.54 -23.34
C ASN A 171 -11.76 6.87 -23.14
N GLN A 172 -10.61 7.06 -23.77
CA GLN A 172 -9.76 8.25 -23.56
C GLN A 172 -10.11 9.46 -24.44
N ASP A 173 -11.08 9.34 -25.35
CA ASP A 173 -11.44 10.41 -26.29
C ASP A 173 -12.45 11.41 -25.68
N GLY A 174 -12.51 12.62 -26.24
CA GLY A 174 -13.54 13.61 -25.91
C GLY A 174 -13.50 14.16 -24.47
N GLY A 175 -12.35 14.11 -23.81
CA GLY A 175 -12.17 14.59 -22.42
C GLY A 175 -12.56 13.57 -21.34
N GLN A 176 -12.67 12.29 -21.68
CA GLN A 176 -12.95 11.19 -20.75
C GLN A 176 -11.68 10.39 -20.40
N GLY A 177 -11.84 9.41 -19.51
CA GLY A 177 -10.83 8.40 -19.27
C GLY A 177 -9.71 8.81 -18.33
N TYR A 178 -9.95 9.69 -17.35
CA TYR A 178 -8.95 9.97 -16.31
C TYR A 178 -8.54 8.70 -15.57
N SER A 179 -7.29 8.67 -15.11
CA SER A 179 -6.74 7.56 -14.33
C SER A 179 -5.59 8.07 -13.46
N SER A 180 -5.51 7.60 -12.21
CA SER A 180 -4.58 8.11 -11.19
C SER A 180 -3.82 6.97 -10.50
N GLY A 181 -3.33 6.05 -11.30
CA GLY A 181 -2.44 4.98 -10.89
C GLY A 181 -1.04 5.49 -10.60
N GLY A 182 -0.08 4.63 -10.38
CA GLY A 182 -0.21 3.20 -10.17
C GLY A 182 1.14 2.60 -9.86
N TYR A 183 1.15 1.30 -9.60
CA TYR A 183 2.33 0.61 -9.07
C TYR A 183 2.56 -0.71 -9.80
N MET A 184 3.75 -0.85 -10.38
CA MET A 184 4.24 -2.11 -10.96
C MET A 184 5.62 -2.45 -10.41
N ALA A 185 5.80 -3.68 -9.95
CA ALA A 185 7.09 -4.15 -9.47
C ALA A 185 7.41 -5.58 -9.89
N ASP A 186 8.69 -5.88 -10.03
CA ASP A 186 9.20 -7.23 -10.27
C ASP A 186 8.51 -7.92 -11.46
N SER A 187 8.13 -7.14 -12.48
CA SER A 187 7.30 -7.60 -13.60
C SER A 187 8.06 -7.49 -14.91
N LYS A 188 7.68 -8.35 -15.86
CA LYS A 188 8.23 -8.36 -17.21
C LYS A 188 7.11 -8.12 -18.22
N VAL A 189 7.28 -7.13 -19.08
CA VAL A 189 6.41 -6.88 -20.22
C VAL A 189 7.26 -7.04 -21.47
N ASP A 190 6.98 -8.06 -22.27
CA ASP A 190 7.76 -8.35 -23.48
C ASP A 190 7.66 -7.23 -24.52
N GLY A 191 6.47 -6.62 -24.62
CA GLY A 191 6.16 -5.55 -25.56
C GLY A 191 6.27 -4.14 -24.97
N THR A 192 5.40 -3.27 -25.47
CA THR A 192 5.31 -1.87 -25.05
C THR A 192 4.37 -1.72 -23.87
N VAL A 193 4.79 -0.95 -22.86
CA VAL A 193 3.89 -0.39 -21.86
C VAL A 193 3.45 1.01 -22.29
N THR A 194 2.15 1.25 -22.40
CA THR A 194 1.58 2.58 -22.66
C THR A 194 0.90 3.15 -21.43
N SER A 195 1.31 4.33 -20.97
CA SER A 195 0.65 5.00 -19.84
C SER A 195 -0.81 5.37 -20.13
N GLY A 196 -1.15 5.61 -21.39
CA GLY A 196 -2.42 6.26 -21.73
C GLY A 196 -2.56 7.59 -20.97
N SER A 197 -3.75 7.85 -20.47
CA SER A 197 -4.14 9.04 -19.70
C SER A 197 -3.67 9.06 -18.23
N GLN A 198 -2.91 8.06 -17.78
CA GLN A 198 -2.43 7.99 -16.39
C GLN A 198 -1.72 9.27 -15.99
N GLN A 199 -2.16 9.88 -14.89
CA GLN A 199 -1.58 11.11 -14.35
C GLN A 199 -0.13 10.90 -13.92
N GLN A 200 0.12 9.80 -13.21
CA GLN A 200 1.44 9.40 -12.72
C GLN A 200 1.57 7.88 -12.74
N TRP A 201 2.78 7.38 -12.54
CA TRP A 201 3.03 5.94 -12.36
C TRP A 201 4.38 5.68 -11.72
N TYR A 202 4.48 4.62 -10.92
CA TYR A 202 5.74 4.09 -10.41
C TYR A 202 5.99 2.67 -10.92
N THR A 203 7.17 2.45 -11.50
CA THR A 203 7.65 1.10 -11.84
C THR A 203 9.02 0.86 -11.25
N ARG A 204 9.21 -0.28 -10.56
CA ARG A 204 10.52 -0.68 -10.05
C ARG A 204 10.91 -2.10 -10.40
N ASN A 205 12.22 -2.38 -10.45
CA ASN A 205 12.79 -3.72 -10.62
C ASN A 205 12.09 -4.55 -11.70
N SER A 206 11.85 -3.96 -12.87
CA SER A 206 11.04 -4.57 -13.92
C SER A 206 11.80 -4.61 -15.24
N THR A 207 11.32 -5.40 -16.19
CA THR A 207 11.88 -5.48 -17.54
C THR A 207 10.80 -5.18 -18.56
N LEU A 208 10.94 -4.09 -19.31
CA LEU A 208 9.97 -3.63 -20.29
C LEU A 208 10.60 -3.71 -21.68
N GLY A 209 9.86 -4.14 -22.69
CA GLY A 209 10.31 -4.02 -24.08
C GLY A 209 10.49 -2.55 -24.47
N SER A 210 9.50 -1.72 -24.15
CA SER A 210 9.63 -0.25 -24.16
C SER A 210 8.54 0.42 -23.32
N TRP A 211 8.67 1.74 -23.11
CA TRP A 211 7.67 2.58 -22.48
C TRP A 211 7.22 3.71 -23.44
N GLN A 212 5.92 4.01 -23.45
CA GLN A 212 5.35 5.13 -24.19
C GLN A 212 4.33 5.90 -23.36
N GLY A 213 4.30 7.22 -23.58
CA GLY A 213 3.40 8.14 -22.89
C GLY A 213 3.95 8.65 -21.56
N GLY A 214 3.28 9.66 -21.02
CA GLY A 214 3.66 10.34 -19.80
C GLY A 214 2.78 11.57 -19.62
N ASN A 215 2.29 11.78 -18.41
CA ASN A 215 1.50 12.97 -18.07
C ASN A 215 2.28 13.85 -17.08
N TRP A 216 2.09 13.70 -15.77
CA TRP A 216 2.70 14.58 -14.78
C TRP A 216 3.96 14.01 -14.14
N ASN A 217 3.96 12.74 -13.77
CA ASN A 217 5.07 12.11 -13.03
C ASN A 217 5.18 10.60 -13.29
N MET A 218 6.04 10.17 -14.21
CA MET A 218 6.35 8.75 -14.43
C MET A 218 7.75 8.46 -13.87
N THR A 219 7.80 7.65 -12.81
CA THR A 219 9.05 7.36 -12.10
C THR A 219 9.45 5.89 -12.25
N PHE A 220 10.74 5.66 -12.48
CA PHE A 220 11.35 4.35 -12.69
C PHE A 220 12.57 4.18 -11.82
N SER A 221 12.74 3.01 -11.20
CA SER A 221 13.96 2.64 -10.46
C SER A 221 14.32 1.18 -10.71
N GLY A 222 15.54 0.91 -11.18
CA GLY A 222 15.93 -0.48 -11.48
C GLY A 222 15.12 -1.11 -12.61
N VAL A 223 14.64 -0.32 -13.58
CA VAL A 223 13.82 -0.82 -14.68
C VAL A 223 14.66 -0.96 -15.95
N GLN A 224 14.81 -2.18 -16.42
CA GLN A 224 15.43 -2.46 -17.72
C GLN A 224 14.42 -2.11 -18.82
N GLY A 225 14.85 -1.32 -19.81
CA GLY A 225 13.98 -0.81 -20.87
C GLY A 225 13.11 0.41 -20.50
N ALA A 226 13.33 1.01 -19.32
CA ALA A 226 12.76 2.32 -18.99
C ALA A 226 13.29 3.42 -19.92
N PRO A 227 12.53 4.51 -20.13
CA PRO A 227 13.03 5.67 -20.86
C PRO A 227 14.19 6.30 -20.10
N ALA A 228 15.08 7.01 -20.80
CA ALA A 228 16.12 7.80 -20.13
C ALA A 228 15.49 8.88 -19.25
N ASN A 229 16.19 9.28 -18.19
CA ASN A 229 15.76 10.38 -17.32
C ASN A 229 15.59 11.66 -18.14
N ASP A 230 14.37 12.16 -18.23
CA ASP A 230 13.99 13.32 -19.04
C ASP A 230 12.73 13.96 -18.43
N PHE A 231 12.95 14.85 -17.46
CA PHE A 231 11.84 15.46 -16.73
C PHE A 231 10.97 16.38 -17.60
N SER A 232 11.45 16.81 -18.77
CA SER A 232 10.62 17.56 -19.74
C SER A 232 9.48 16.70 -20.31
N LYS A 233 9.65 15.38 -20.28
CA LYS A 233 8.64 14.36 -20.62
C LYS A 233 8.02 13.73 -19.37
N SER A 234 8.22 14.32 -18.21
CA SER A 234 7.77 13.81 -16.91
C SER A 234 8.42 12.48 -16.50
N TYR A 235 9.62 12.16 -17.01
CA TYR A 235 10.35 10.94 -16.68
C TYR A 235 11.41 11.19 -15.61
N THR A 236 11.25 10.52 -14.47
CA THR A 236 12.27 10.41 -13.42
C THR A 236 12.81 8.99 -13.41
N THR A 237 14.06 8.77 -13.84
CA THR A 237 14.60 7.41 -14.01
C THR A 237 15.91 7.21 -13.25
N LEU A 238 15.92 6.22 -12.37
CA LEU A 238 17.06 5.76 -11.61
C LEU A 238 17.50 4.37 -12.13
N ALA A 239 18.80 4.19 -12.32
CA ALA A 239 19.36 2.94 -12.85
C ALA A 239 19.08 1.72 -11.96
N THR A 240 18.98 1.94 -10.66
CA THR A 240 18.78 0.89 -9.64
C THR A 240 17.78 1.34 -8.59
N THR A 241 17.11 0.40 -7.95
CA THR A 241 16.43 0.65 -6.68
C THR A 241 17.42 0.42 -5.53
N PRO A 242 17.64 1.37 -4.60
CA PRO A 242 18.74 1.30 -3.63
C PRO A 242 18.71 0.05 -2.75
N THR A 243 17.57 -0.22 -2.13
CA THR A 243 17.36 -1.39 -1.28
C THR A 243 15.95 -1.90 -1.52
N THR A 244 15.80 -3.20 -1.75
CA THR A 244 14.50 -3.80 -2.05
C THR A 244 14.39 -5.19 -1.47
N ARG A 245 13.21 -5.51 -0.97
CA ARG A 245 12.78 -6.88 -0.70
C ARG A 245 11.45 -7.07 -1.41
N GLU A 246 11.35 -8.05 -2.30
CA GLU A 246 10.07 -8.32 -2.95
C GLU A 246 9.06 -8.86 -1.94
N LYS A 247 7.79 -8.57 -2.16
CA LYS A 247 6.70 -8.92 -1.24
C LYS A 247 6.63 -10.45 -1.07
N PRO A 248 6.39 -10.96 0.15
CA PRO A 248 6.08 -12.38 0.33
C PRO A 248 4.85 -12.79 -0.50
N TYR A 249 4.87 -14.03 -1.00
CA TYR A 249 3.78 -14.57 -1.80
C TYR A 249 3.49 -16.02 -1.48
N LEU A 250 2.20 -16.38 -1.59
CA LEU A 250 1.72 -17.74 -1.42
C LEU A 250 2.06 -18.56 -2.67
N TYR A 251 2.58 -19.78 -2.49
CA TYR A 251 2.74 -20.73 -3.58
C TYR A 251 2.46 -22.16 -3.10
N ILE A 252 2.34 -23.09 -4.05
CA ILE A 252 2.11 -24.51 -3.78
C ILE A 252 3.27 -25.35 -4.33
N ASP A 253 3.76 -26.30 -3.53
CA ASP A 253 4.81 -27.21 -3.95
C ASP A 253 4.25 -28.42 -4.73
N SER A 254 5.16 -29.25 -5.26
CA SER A 254 4.81 -30.47 -5.99
C SER A 254 4.09 -31.54 -5.15
N SER A 255 4.11 -31.42 -3.83
CA SER A 255 3.37 -32.27 -2.87
C SER A 255 2.01 -31.68 -2.48
N ASN A 256 1.54 -30.63 -3.18
CA ASN A 256 0.30 -29.90 -2.89
C ASN A 256 0.27 -29.23 -1.51
N LYS A 257 1.43 -28.89 -0.95
CA LYS A 257 1.54 -28.13 0.29
C LYS A 257 1.76 -26.66 -0.01
N TYR A 258 1.08 -25.81 0.74
CA TYR A 258 1.21 -24.37 0.63
C TYR A 258 2.38 -23.86 1.46
N HIS A 259 3.01 -22.83 0.94
CA HIS A 259 4.12 -22.13 1.56
C HIS A 259 4.00 -20.64 1.28
N VAL A 260 4.60 -19.82 2.14
CA VAL A 260 4.88 -18.42 1.84
C VAL A 260 6.36 -18.29 1.55
N PHE A 261 6.68 -17.88 0.32
CA PHE A 261 8.05 -17.55 -0.04
C PHE A 261 8.34 -16.10 0.36
N VAL A 262 9.43 -15.87 1.08
CA VAL A 262 9.89 -14.55 1.53
C VAL A 262 11.18 -14.22 0.76
N PRO A 263 11.10 -13.38 -0.29
CA PRO A 263 12.26 -13.00 -1.08
C PRO A 263 13.37 -12.35 -0.24
N SER A 264 14.63 -12.61 -0.58
CA SER A 264 15.78 -12.00 0.10
C SER A 264 15.88 -10.49 -0.18
N LEU A 265 16.46 -9.76 0.77
CA LEU A 265 16.89 -8.38 0.58
C LEU A 265 17.91 -8.28 -0.58
N LYS A 266 17.79 -7.24 -1.39
CA LYS A 266 18.74 -6.90 -2.46
C LYS A 266 19.12 -5.44 -2.36
N GLN A 267 20.38 -5.17 -2.69
CA GLN A 267 20.93 -3.83 -2.82
C GLN A 267 21.12 -3.50 -4.30
N ASN A 268 20.87 -2.25 -4.68
CA ASN A 268 21.06 -1.71 -6.03
C ASN A 268 20.43 -2.61 -7.11
N SER A 269 19.18 -3.01 -6.89
CA SER A 269 18.48 -3.96 -7.75
C SER A 269 18.07 -3.35 -9.08
N SER A 270 18.07 -4.17 -10.13
CA SER A 270 17.61 -3.80 -11.48
C SER A 270 17.13 -5.04 -12.23
N GLY A 271 16.01 -4.91 -12.94
CA GLY A 271 15.30 -6.03 -13.57
C GLY A 271 14.57 -6.91 -12.57
N VAL A 272 13.92 -7.96 -13.08
CA VAL A 272 13.12 -8.90 -12.29
C VAL A 272 13.99 -9.82 -11.43
N THR A 273 13.44 -10.35 -10.34
CA THR A 273 14.15 -11.28 -9.45
C THR A 273 13.99 -12.75 -9.85
N TRP A 274 13.09 -13.08 -10.78
CA TRP A 274 12.74 -14.43 -11.20
C TRP A 274 13.36 -14.78 -12.57
N PRO A 275 13.56 -16.07 -12.91
CA PRO A 275 13.12 -17.29 -12.21
C PRO A 275 13.95 -17.71 -10.99
N ASN A 276 15.08 -17.05 -10.73
CA ASN A 276 16.03 -17.44 -9.67
C ASN A 276 15.89 -16.53 -8.44
N THR A 277 14.68 -16.43 -7.89
CA THR A 277 14.44 -15.60 -6.69
C THR A 277 15.02 -16.30 -5.48
N GLY A 278 16.07 -15.70 -4.88
CA GLY A 278 16.56 -16.10 -3.56
C GLY A 278 15.58 -15.67 -2.47
N GLY A 279 15.48 -16.46 -1.40
CA GLY A 279 14.54 -16.20 -0.30
C GLY A 279 14.40 -17.39 0.62
N THR A 280 13.57 -17.18 1.65
CA THR A 280 13.22 -18.19 2.64
C THR A 280 11.87 -18.81 2.30
N ASP A 281 11.79 -20.13 2.41
CA ASP A 281 10.59 -20.91 2.16
C ASP A 281 9.95 -21.29 3.50
N ILE A 282 8.77 -20.74 3.79
CA ILE A 282 8.09 -20.96 5.07
C ILE A 282 6.82 -21.78 4.85
N PRO A 283 6.73 -23.02 5.38
CA PRO A 283 5.55 -23.86 5.21
C PRO A 283 4.35 -23.29 5.96
N MET A 284 3.13 -23.46 5.42
CA MET A 284 1.92 -22.91 6.03
C MET A 284 1.63 -23.43 7.44
N ARG A 285 2.17 -24.59 7.85
CA ARG A 285 2.13 -25.04 9.26
C ARG A 285 2.82 -24.09 10.25
N ASN A 286 3.65 -23.16 9.79
CA ASN A 286 4.30 -22.14 10.61
C ASN A 286 3.51 -20.81 10.64
N PHE A 287 2.31 -20.78 10.05
CA PHE A 287 1.40 -19.65 10.08
C PHE A 287 0.15 -19.98 10.87
N TYR A 288 -0.34 -19.00 11.60
CA TYR A 288 -1.74 -18.96 12.00
C TYR A 288 -2.57 -18.38 10.86
N VAL A 289 -3.49 -19.19 10.33
CA VAL A 289 -4.41 -18.77 9.26
C VAL A 289 -5.66 -18.17 9.89
N ALA A 290 -5.64 -16.84 10.04
CA ALA A 290 -6.70 -16.09 10.68
C ALA A 290 -7.94 -16.01 9.78
N HIS A 291 -9.11 -16.08 10.41
CA HIS A 291 -10.41 -15.94 9.76
C HIS A 291 -11.23 -14.81 10.39
N PRO A 292 -12.13 -14.15 9.64
CA PRO A 292 -13.06 -13.18 10.22
C PRO A 292 -13.82 -13.81 11.40
N GLY A 293 -13.80 -13.12 12.55
CA GLY A 293 -14.33 -13.63 13.82
C GLY A 293 -13.25 -13.99 14.84
N ASP A 294 -12.00 -14.18 14.41
CA ASP A 294 -10.88 -14.36 15.33
C ASP A 294 -10.63 -13.09 16.16
N SER A 295 -10.46 -13.29 17.47
CA SER A 295 -10.16 -12.19 18.38
C SER A 295 -8.69 -11.77 18.30
N ALA A 296 -8.40 -10.51 18.61
CA ALA A 296 -7.02 -10.03 18.76
C ALA A 296 -6.22 -10.86 19.78
N ALA A 297 -6.87 -11.34 20.85
CA ALA A 297 -6.25 -12.21 21.86
C ALA A 297 -5.83 -13.58 21.28
N THR A 298 -6.68 -14.19 20.45
CA THR A 298 -6.38 -15.45 19.75
C THR A 298 -5.17 -15.27 18.83
N ILE A 299 -5.19 -14.22 18.01
CA ILE A 299 -4.11 -13.93 17.05
C ILE A 299 -2.79 -13.62 17.78
N ASN A 300 -2.84 -12.85 18.87
CA ASN A 300 -1.67 -12.57 19.71
C ASN A 300 -1.12 -13.83 20.41
N SER A 301 -1.98 -14.78 20.79
CA SER A 301 -1.55 -16.07 21.34
C SER A 301 -0.74 -16.87 20.30
N ALA A 302 -1.16 -16.85 19.03
CA ALA A 302 -0.41 -17.48 17.95
C ALA A 302 0.97 -16.83 17.72
N LEU A 303 1.05 -15.49 17.75
CA LEU A 303 2.32 -14.76 17.69
C LEU A 303 3.25 -15.17 18.85
N ALA A 304 2.70 -15.25 20.07
CA ALA A 304 3.44 -15.68 21.27
C ALA A 304 3.93 -17.14 21.19
N GLN A 305 3.25 -17.99 20.43
CA GLN A 305 3.67 -19.37 20.15
C GLN A 305 4.74 -19.50 19.06
N GLY A 306 5.20 -18.38 18.48
CA GLY A 306 6.23 -18.41 17.44
C GLY A 306 5.69 -18.55 16.01
N LEU A 307 4.38 -18.44 15.80
CA LEU A 307 3.78 -18.49 14.46
C LEU A 307 3.90 -17.13 13.75
N ASN A 308 3.88 -17.18 12.42
CA ASN A 308 3.59 -16.06 11.53
C ASN A 308 2.06 -15.88 11.40
N LEU A 309 1.61 -14.81 10.74
CA LEU A 309 0.19 -14.56 10.50
C LEU A 309 -0.14 -14.57 9.01
N PHE A 310 -1.22 -15.26 8.65
CA PHE A 310 -1.79 -15.26 7.31
C PHE A 310 -3.29 -14.95 7.39
N PHE A 311 -3.71 -13.82 6.87
CA PHE A 311 -5.11 -13.39 6.89
C PHE A 311 -5.85 -13.85 5.63
N THR A 312 -6.94 -14.59 5.84
CA THR A 312 -7.90 -14.92 4.77
C THR A 312 -8.76 -13.70 4.41
N PRO A 313 -9.38 -13.68 3.22
CA PRO A 313 -10.19 -12.54 2.79
C PRO A 313 -11.36 -12.26 3.75
N GLY A 314 -11.49 -11.01 4.20
CA GLY A 314 -12.62 -10.57 5.02
C GLY A 314 -12.27 -9.38 5.93
N THR A 315 -13.18 -9.03 6.83
CA THR A 315 -13.01 -7.92 7.77
C THR A 315 -12.84 -8.42 9.20
N TYR A 316 -11.81 -7.93 9.89
CA TYR A 316 -11.41 -8.34 11.23
C TYR A 316 -11.58 -7.16 12.19
N GLN A 317 -12.45 -7.32 13.17
CA GLN A 317 -12.69 -6.32 14.22
C GLN A 317 -11.76 -6.61 15.39
N LEU A 318 -10.81 -5.71 15.66
CA LEU A 318 -9.76 -5.90 16.66
C LEU A 318 -9.93 -4.91 17.82
N ASP A 319 -10.05 -5.42 19.04
CA ASP A 319 -10.23 -4.62 20.26
C ASP A 319 -8.91 -4.27 20.96
N SER A 320 -7.80 -4.77 20.44
CA SER A 320 -6.43 -4.51 20.85
C SER A 320 -5.49 -4.69 19.66
N ALA A 321 -4.28 -4.14 19.76
CA ALA A 321 -3.27 -4.28 18.73
C ALA A 321 -2.73 -5.72 18.66
N LEU A 322 -2.40 -6.16 17.44
CA LEU A 322 -1.53 -7.31 17.22
C LEU A 322 -0.08 -6.90 17.56
N ASN A 323 0.55 -7.62 18.49
CA ASN A 323 1.86 -7.27 19.03
C ASN A 323 2.94 -8.16 18.43
N VAL A 324 3.60 -7.67 17.38
CA VAL A 324 4.68 -8.39 16.71
C VAL A 324 5.99 -8.11 17.42
N THR A 325 6.46 -9.07 18.22
CA THR A 325 7.68 -8.90 19.05
C THR A 325 8.85 -9.76 18.61
N ARG A 326 8.62 -10.78 17.78
CA ARG A 326 9.65 -11.70 17.29
C ARG A 326 10.22 -11.19 15.96
N ALA A 327 11.55 -11.21 15.84
CA ALA A 327 12.24 -10.97 14.57
C ALA A 327 11.72 -11.92 13.47
N ASP A 328 11.86 -11.50 12.21
CA ASP A 328 11.46 -12.29 11.03
C ASP A 328 9.97 -12.67 10.97
N THR A 329 9.12 -12.06 11.79
CA THR A 329 7.69 -12.37 11.76
C THR A 329 7.08 -11.84 10.46
N VAL A 330 6.47 -12.75 9.71
CA VAL A 330 5.67 -12.42 8.52
C VAL A 330 4.21 -12.26 8.92
N VAL A 331 3.63 -11.11 8.58
CA VAL A 331 2.21 -10.80 8.70
C VAL A 331 1.69 -10.48 7.31
N THR A 332 1.00 -11.42 6.68
CA THR A 332 0.53 -11.26 5.31
C THR A 332 -0.90 -11.78 5.12
N GLY A 333 -1.43 -11.71 3.91
CA GLY A 333 -2.74 -12.25 3.58
C GLY A 333 -3.04 -12.21 2.09
N ILE A 334 -4.28 -12.53 1.74
CA ILE A 334 -4.78 -12.56 0.36
C ILE A 334 -6.19 -12.00 0.27
N GLY A 335 -6.54 -11.41 -0.89
CA GLY A 335 -7.90 -10.92 -1.15
C GLY A 335 -8.32 -9.78 -0.22
N PHE A 336 -7.42 -8.81 0.03
CA PHE A 336 -7.69 -7.58 0.79
C PHE A 336 -8.30 -7.79 2.19
N PRO A 337 -7.65 -8.60 3.07
CA PRO A 337 -8.07 -8.68 4.47
C PRO A 337 -8.02 -7.29 5.10
N THR A 338 -9.11 -6.93 5.77
CA THR A 338 -9.31 -5.58 6.31
C THR A 338 -9.32 -5.62 7.83
N LEU A 339 -8.35 -5.00 8.47
CA LEU A 339 -8.26 -4.89 9.93
C LEU A 339 -8.88 -3.57 10.39
N VAL A 340 -9.75 -3.62 11.39
CA VAL A 340 -10.48 -2.46 11.91
C VAL A 340 -10.34 -2.40 13.43
N PRO A 341 -9.78 -1.32 14.01
CA PRO A 341 -9.71 -1.16 15.45
C PRO A 341 -11.08 -0.75 16.00
N THR A 342 -11.46 -1.27 17.16
CA THR A 342 -12.79 -1.02 17.76
C THR A 342 -12.77 -0.14 19.01
N ARG A 343 -11.59 0.12 19.59
CA ARG A 343 -11.43 0.87 20.85
C ARG A 343 -10.44 2.03 20.77
N GLY A 344 -10.23 2.60 19.58
CA GLY A 344 -9.22 3.64 19.36
C GLY A 344 -7.77 3.14 19.51
N ASN A 345 -7.58 1.82 19.39
CA ASN A 345 -6.28 1.15 19.41
C ASN A 345 -5.63 1.14 18.01
N ALA A 346 -4.32 0.91 17.94
CA ALA A 346 -3.69 0.45 16.71
C ALA A 346 -4.18 -0.97 16.36
N VAL A 347 -4.19 -1.34 15.07
CA VAL A 347 -4.44 -2.74 14.66
C VAL A 347 -3.19 -3.60 14.77
N LEU A 348 -2.01 -3.01 14.55
CA LEU A 348 -0.73 -3.72 14.60
C LEU A 348 0.36 -2.79 15.13
N THR A 349 1.20 -3.34 16.01
CA THR A 349 2.45 -2.71 16.43
C THR A 349 3.59 -3.71 16.40
N SER A 350 4.77 -3.30 15.94
CA SER A 350 5.98 -4.09 16.10
C SER A 350 6.89 -3.54 17.20
N SER A 351 7.69 -4.44 17.78
CA SER A 351 8.89 -4.07 18.54
C SER A 351 10.00 -3.63 17.58
N ASP A 352 11.06 -3.04 18.14
CA ASP A 352 12.26 -2.71 17.38
C ASP A 352 13.15 -3.96 17.20
N VAL A 353 12.76 -4.82 16.25
CA VAL A 353 13.43 -6.08 15.90
C VAL A 353 13.60 -6.20 14.39
N ALA A 354 14.58 -6.99 13.95
CA ALA A 354 14.88 -7.21 12.54
C ALA A 354 13.78 -7.98 11.79
N GLY A 355 13.71 -7.81 10.47
CA GLY A 355 13.06 -8.73 9.54
C GLY A 355 11.54 -8.80 9.54
N VAL A 356 10.83 -8.02 10.38
CA VAL A 356 9.35 -8.01 10.38
C VAL A 356 8.84 -7.60 9.00
N ASN A 357 7.99 -8.43 8.40
CA ASN A 357 7.37 -8.16 7.11
C ASN A 357 5.86 -8.07 7.26
N VAL A 358 5.28 -6.89 6.96
CA VAL A 358 3.84 -6.67 6.95
C VAL A 358 3.39 -6.43 5.51
N SER A 359 2.45 -7.23 5.00
CA SER A 359 2.02 -7.08 3.61
C SER A 359 0.58 -7.49 3.31
N ASN A 360 0.04 -7.03 2.18
CA ASN A 360 -1.29 -7.41 1.69
C ASN A 360 -2.43 -7.14 2.70
N LEU A 361 -2.40 -6.00 3.39
CA LEU A 361 -3.42 -5.64 4.38
C LEU A 361 -4.15 -4.35 3.99
N VAL A 362 -5.45 -4.29 4.30
CA VAL A 362 -6.18 -3.03 4.39
C VAL A 362 -6.39 -2.71 5.86
N VAL A 363 -6.21 -1.47 6.25
CA VAL A 363 -6.45 -0.98 7.61
C VAL A 363 -7.48 0.14 7.54
N ASP A 364 -8.69 -0.13 8.03
CA ASP A 364 -9.78 0.85 8.06
C ASP A 364 -9.90 1.42 9.46
N ALA A 365 -9.90 2.75 9.58
CA ALA A 365 -10.03 3.39 10.88
C ALA A 365 -11.41 3.11 11.51
N GLY A 366 -11.42 2.80 12.81
CA GLY A 366 -12.63 2.67 13.60
C GLY A 366 -13.28 4.02 13.91
N SER A 367 -14.52 4.00 14.39
CA SER A 367 -15.27 5.21 14.78
C SER A 367 -14.65 5.96 15.96
N GLN A 368 -13.91 5.25 16.83
CA GLN A 368 -13.09 5.86 17.86
C GLN A 368 -11.73 6.26 17.29
N ASN A 369 -11.31 7.49 17.56
CA ASN A 369 -10.04 8.00 17.08
C ASN A 369 -8.87 7.16 17.61
N SER A 370 -8.11 6.58 16.71
CA SER A 370 -6.85 5.91 17.05
C SER A 370 -5.69 6.90 16.96
N ALA A 371 -4.78 6.90 17.93
CA ALA A 371 -3.59 7.76 17.87
C ALA A 371 -2.74 7.42 16.62
N GLN A 372 -2.55 6.14 16.35
CA GLN A 372 -2.01 5.60 15.12
C GLN A 372 -2.73 4.29 14.76
N LEU A 373 -2.89 3.98 13.48
CA LEU A 373 -3.49 2.70 13.06
C LEU A 373 -2.46 1.57 13.02
N LEU A 374 -1.23 1.86 12.56
CA LEU A 374 -0.13 0.90 12.53
C LEU A 374 1.18 1.57 12.95
N ARG A 375 1.97 0.89 13.78
CA ARG A 375 3.31 1.33 14.18
C ARG A 375 4.37 0.27 13.89
N LEU A 376 5.44 0.65 13.19
CA LEU A 376 6.63 -0.17 13.04
C LEU A 376 7.76 0.37 13.94
N GLY A 377 8.35 -0.50 14.76
CA GLY A 377 9.41 -0.13 15.69
C GLY A 377 8.94 0.68 16.89
N THR A 378 9.74 0.65 17.96
CA THR A 378 9.46 1.36 19.21
C THR A 378 9.87 2.83 19.11
N SER A 379 9.02 3.75 19.57
CA SER A 379 9.32 5.18 19.56
C SER A 379 10.61 5.49 20.34
N GLY A 380 11.48 6.32 19.75
CA GLY A 380 12.77 6.71 20.34
C GLY A 380 13.88 5.66 20.25
N SER A 381 13.60 4.50 19.64
CA SER A 381 14.62 3.48 19.36
C SER A 381 15.21 3.70 17.96
N HIS A 382 16.52 3.50 17.84
CA HIS A 382 17.30 3.68 16.60
C HIS A 382 18.32 2.56 16.46
N VAL A 383 17.85 1.31 16.63
CA VAL A 383 18.68 0.13 16.34
C VAL A 383 18.77 0.00 14.83
N ASP A 384 19.99 -0.09 14.32
CA ASP A 384 20.27 -0.33 12.90
C ASP A 384 19.84 -1.75 12.50
N HIS A 385 19.01 -1.85 11.46
CA HIS A 385 18.52 -3.08 10.87
C HIS A 385 18.88 -3.18 9.39
N ALA A 386 19.90 -2.47 8.90
CA ALA A 386 20.26 -2.39 7.48
C ALA A 386 20.44 -3.76 6.79
N ALA A 387 20.91 -4.77 7.53
CA ALA A 387 21.10 -6.13 7.02
C ALA A 387 19.78 -6.92 6.86
N ASP A 388 18.75 -6.57 7.63
CA ASP A 388 17.44 -7.22 7.62
C ASP A 388 16.36 -6.27 8.17
N PRO A 389 15.97 -5.26 7.37
CA PRO A 389 15.09 -4.19 7.83
C PRO A 389 13.67 -4.71 8.06
N GLN A 390 12.85 -3.94 8.78
CA GLN A 390 11.40 -4.14 8.71
C GLN A 390 10.88 -3.70 7.33
N SER A 391 9.77 -4.28 6.86
CA SER A 391 9.13 -3.82 5.62
C SER A 391 7.61 -3.82 5.68
N ILE A 392 7.01 -2.86 4.99
CA ILE A 392 5.57 -2.74 4.78
C ILE A 392 5.25 -2.66 3.28
N GLN A 393 4.42 -3.56 2.77
CA GLN A 393 4.21 -3.73 1.32
C GLN A 393 2.77 -4.02 0.94
N ASP A 394 2.18 -3.23 0.05
CA ASP A 394 0.76 -3.33 -0.30
C ASP A 394 -0.13 -3.24 0.95
N VAL A 395 0.16 -2.26 1.81
CA VAL A 395 -0.67 -1.95 2.99
C VAL A 395 -1.38 -0.63 2.76
N PHE A 396 -2.70 -0.66 2.83
CA PHE A 396 -3.56 0.46 2.45
C PHE A 396 -4.38 0.92 3.65
N PHE A 397 -4.33 2.21 3.96
CA PHE A 397 -5.02 2.82 5.10
C PHE A 397 -6.20 3.65 4.61
N ARG A 398 -7.31 3.57 5.34
CA ARG A 398 -8.54 4.32 5.03
C ARG A 398 -9.09 5.00 6.29
N VAL A 399 -9.47 6.27 6.18
CA VAL A 399 -10.12 7.03 7.25
C VAL A 399 -11.43 7.63 6.73
N GLY A 400 -12.57 7.06 7.12
CA GLY A 400 -13.90 7.56 6.69
C GLY A 400 -14.49 6.89 5.45
N SER A 401 -14.12 5.63 5.18
CA SER A 401 -14.51 4.90 3.96
C SER A 401 -15.85 4.17 4.08
N SER A 402 -15.84 2.93 4.56
CA SER A 402 -17.02 2.07 4.81
C SER A 402 -17.75 2.45 6.10
N ILE A 403 -17.02 3.06 7.04
CA ILE A 403 -17.51 3.57 8.31
C ILE A 403 -16.93 4.97 8.55
N GLN A 404 -17.55 5.73 9.45
CA GLN A 404 -17.06 7.06 9.84
C GLN A 404 -15.82 6.94 10.75
N GLY A 405 -14.71 6.50 10.16
CA GLY A 405 -13.44 6.25 10.83
C GLY A 405 -12.66 7.52 11.17
N ARG A 406 -11.84 7.47 12.22
CA ARG A 406 -10.95 8.57 12.64
C ARG A 406 -9.60 8.04 13.10
N ALA A 407 -8.53 8.75 12.73
CA ALA A 407 -7.19 8.48 13.22
C ALA A 407 -6.40 9.79 13.33
N THR A 408 -5.44 9.88 14.25
CA THR A 408 -4.53 11.03 14.29
C THR A 408 -3.41 10.83 13.25
N THR A 409 -2.70 9.72 13.32
CA THR A 409 -1.75 9.24 12.31
C THR A 409 -2.26 7.91 11.73
N THR A 410 -2.00 7.56 10.46
CA THR A 410 -2.32 6.18 10.00
C THR A 410 -1.12 5.27 10.15
N LEU A 411 0.02 5.62 9.54
CA LEU A 411 1.26 4.86 9.63
C LEU A 411 2.33 5.64 10.40
N GLN A 412 2.88 5.05 11.44
CA GLN A 412 4.07 5.54 12.13
C GLN A 412 5.24 4.56 11.96
N VAL A 413 6.35 5.03 11.39
CA VAL A 413 7.58 4.26 11.16
C VAL A 413 8.67 4.78 12.07
N ASN A 414 8.96 4.05 13.15
CA ASN A 414 10.02 4.40 14.10
C ASN A 414 11.29 3.58 13.90
N ALA A 415 11.20 2.34 13.39
CA ALA A 415 12.36 1.51 13.14
C ALA A 415 13.22 2.10 12.00
N ASP A 416 14.52 2.22 12.25
CA ASP A 416 15.50 2.60 11.24
C ASP A 416 15.52 1.55 10.09
N ASP A 417 16.02 1.95 8.92
CA ASP A 417 16.16 1.12 7.70
C ASP A 417 14.86 0.58 7.09
N THR A 418 13.70 0.88 7.68
CA THR A 418 12.41 0.33 7.25
C THR A 418 12.15 0.57 5.76
N LEU A 419 11.71 -0.48 5.06
CA LEU A 419 11.30 -0.40 3.67
C LEU A 419 9.78 -0.19 3.58
N VAL A 420 9.36 0.97 3.08
CA VAL A 420 7.96 1.30 2.79
C VAL A 420 7.73 1.15 1.29
N ASP A 421 7.17 0.03 0.84
CA ASP A 421 7.10 -0.32 -0.58
C ASP A 421 5.67 -0.52 -1.07
N HIS A 422 5.10 0.51 -1.69
CA HIS A 422 3.69 0.63 -2.06
C HIS A 422 2.76 0.65 -0.84
N ILE A 423 2.50 1.84 -0.35
CA ILE A 423 1.39 2.10 0.57
C ILE A 423 0.46 3.14 -0.05
N TRP A 424 -0.80 3.09 0.35
CA TRP A 424 -1.73 4.18 0.13
C TRP A 424 -2.37 4.55 1.45
N ALA A 425 -2.07 5.75 1.96
CA ALA A 425 -2.72 6.30 3.13
C ALA A 425 -3.74 7.33 2.67
N TRP A 426 -5.03 7.02 2.89
CA TRP A 426 -6.11 7.83 2.31
C TRP A 426 -7.12 8.24 3.39
N ARG A 427 -7.20 9.55 3.64
CA ARG A 427 -8.36 10.12 4.32
C ARG A 427 -9.45 10.31 3.29
N ALA A 428 -10.59 9.67 3.51
CA ALA A 428 -11.64 9.56 2.51
C ALA A 428 -12.19 10.94 2.09
N ASP A 429 -12.07 11.27 0.80
CA ASP A 429 -12.75 12.40 0.15
C ASP A 429 -14.18 12.02 -0.26
N HIS A 430 -14.42 10.74 -0.54
CA HIS A 430 -15.73 10.13 -0.79
C HIS A 430 -15.86 8.80 -0.05
N GLY A 431 -17.07 8.31 0.21
CA GLY A 431 -17.24 7.14 1.08
C GLY A 431 -18.64 6.52 1.04
N GLY A 432 -18.74 5.29 1.54
CA GLY A 432 -20.02 4.67 1.88
C GLY A 432 -20.61 5.22 3.18
N ALA A 433 -19.75 5.78 4.04
CA ALA A 433 -20.13 6.64 5.15
C ALA A 433 -19.92 8.12 4.78
N ALA A 434 -20.52 9.03 5.56
CA ALA A 434 -20.30 10.46 5.37
C ALA A 434 -18.82 10.83 5.54
N THR A 435 -18.33 11.71 4.67
CA THR A 435 -16.99 12.31 4.72
C THR A 435 -17.10 13.82 4.99
N GLY A 436 -16.01 14.44 5.42
CA GLY A 436 -15.93 15.88 5.66
C GLY A 436 -14.98 16.29 6.78
N TRP A 437 -14.68 17.60 6.85
CA TRP A 437 -13.62 18.16 7.69
C TRP A 437 -13.74 17.78 9.18
N THR A 438 -14.97 17.73 9.71
CA THR A 438 -15.24 17.36 11.11
C THR A 438 -15.78 15.94 11.26
N VAL A 439 -15.84 15.17 10.18
CA VAL A 439 -16.57 13.90 10.09
C VAL A 439 -15.60 12.73 10.24
N ASN A 440 -14.66 12.58 9.29
CA ASN A 440 -13.60 11.57 9.25
C ASN A 440 -12.23 12.21 9.47
N THR A 441 -12.01 12.73 10.68
CA THR A 441 -10.78 13.47 11.00
C THR A 441 -9.53 12.59 10.89
N GLY A 442 -8.50 13.14 10.25
CA GLY A 442 -7.23 12.49 9.95
C GLY A 442 -6.13 13.54 9.93
N ALA A 443 -5.20 13.58 10.90
CA ALA A 443 -4.22 14.67 10.97
C ALA A 443 -3.03 14.45 10.03
N THR A 444 -2.39 13.27 10.08
CA THR A 444 -1.23 12.93 9.25
C THR A 444 -1.38 11.52 8.70
N GLY A 445 -1.00 11.30 7.45
CA GLY A 445 -1.00 9.96 6.87
C GLY A 445 0.19 9.18 7.40
N VAL A 446 1.38 9.61 7.02
CA VAL A 446 2.62 8.89 7.31
C VAL A 446 3.56 9.75 8.14
N GLU A 447 3.99 9.21 9.27
CA GLU A 447 5.02 9.79 10.13
C GLU A 447 6.25 8.88 10.14
N VAL A 448 7.40 9.39 9.71
CA VAL A 448 8.67 8.65 9.64
C VAL A 448 9.65 9.23 10.64
N ASN A 449 9.90 8.49 11.72
CA ASN A 449 10.84 8.84 12.77
C ASN A 449 12.18 8.12 12.65
N GLY A 450 12.19 6.93 12.05
CA GLY A 450 13.41 6.14 11.84
C GLY A 450 14.36 6.78 10.83
N ASN A 451 15.66 6.58 11.02
CA ASN A 451 16.71 6.95 10.07
C ASN A 451 16.80 5.91 8.94
N ASP A 452 17.37 6.31 7.80
CA ASP A 452 17.70 5.41 6.68
C ASP A 452 16.47 4.67 6.09
N VAL A 453 15.26 5.15 6.40
CA VAL A 453 14.00 4.66 5.85
C VAL A 453 13.94 4.93 4.34
N LEU A 454 13.52 3.92 3.58
CA LEU A 454 13.33 4.02 2.14
C LEU A 454 11.85 3.81 1.79
N ALA A 455 11.23 4.83 1.19
CA ALA A 455 9.89 4.74 0.64
C ALA A 455 9.94 4.61 -0.89
N THR A 456 9.32 3.57 -1.45
CA THR A 456 9.20 3.32 -2.89
C THR A 456 7.73 3.18 -3.28
N GLY A 457 7.18 4.14 -4.01
CA GLY A 457 5.75 4.15 -4.35
C GLY A 457 4.89 4.64 -3.19
N LEU A 458 5.09 5.88 -2.73
CA LEU A 458 4.38 6.47 -1.61
C LEU A 458 3.15 7.27 -2.08
N PHE A 459 1.95 6.83 -1.71
CA PHE A 459 0.69 7.55 -2.01
C PHE A 459 0.04 7.98 -0.69
N VAL A 460 -0.17 9.28 -0.48
CA VAL A 460 -0.77 9.79 0.77
C VAL A 460 -1.68 10.97 0.47
N GLU A 461 -2.94 10.94 0.90
CA GLU A 461 -3.96 11.89 0.43
C GLU A 461 -4.93 12.37 1.51
N HIS A 462 -5.26 13.66 1.39
CA HIS A 462 -6.36 14.41 2.01
C HIS A 462 -6.34 14.57 3.54
N TYR A 463 -5.21 14.38 4.20
CA TYR A 463 -5.08 14.61 5.64
C TYR A 463 -5.12 16.10 6.00
N GLN A 464 -5.53 16.40 7.22
CA GLN A 464 -5.83 17.76 7.67
C GLN A 464 -4.58 18.57 8.05
N LYS A 465 -3.42 17.91 8.22
CA LYS A 465 -2.12 18.54 8.50
C LYS A 465 -1.08 18.07 7.48
N TYR A 466 0.16 17.85 7.89
CA TYR A 466 1.19 17.30 7.01
C TYR A 466 0.77 15.89 6.60
N GLU A 467 0.67 15.64 5.30
CA GLU A 467 0.29 14.35 4.74
C GLU A 467 1.38 13.32 5.06
N VAL A 468 2.62 13.71 4.78
CA VAL A 468 3.84 13.04 5.22
C VAL A 468 4.65 13.97 6.12
N GLN A 469 5.03 13.47 7.30
CA GLN A 469 6.01 14.10 8.17
C GLN A 469 7.24 13.19 8.35
N TRP A 470 8.40 13.69 7.92
CA TRP A 470 9.67 12.98 7.96
C TRP A 470 10.63 13.62 8.96
N ASN A 471 10.93 12.90 10.04
CA ASN A 471 11.75 13.36 11.15
C ASN A 471 13.15 12.70 11.19
N GLY A 472 13.31 11.51 10.61
CA GLY A 472 14.58 10.78 10.58
C GLY A 472 15.58 11.27 9.51
N ASN A 473 16.88 11.08 9.74
CA ASN A 473 17.94 11.41 8.79
C ASN A 473 18.12 10.33 7.71
N ASN A 474 18.78 10.70 6.62
CA ASN A 474 19.14 9.83 5.49
C ASN A 474 17.95 9.16 4.79
N GLY A 475 16.73 9.63 5.06
CA GLY A 475 15.54 9.11 4.44
C GLY A 475 15.51 9.36 2.94
N ARG A 476 14.96 8.40 2.18
CA ARG A 476 14.78 8.54 0.75
C ARG A 476 13.37 8.16 0.32
N THR A 477 12.77 8.97 -0.56
CA THR A 477 11.51 8.64 -1.25
C THR A 477 11.74 8.56 -2.75
N ILE A 478 11.35 7.45 -3.37
CA ILE A 478 11.31 7.29 -4.81
C ILE A 478 9.85 7.08 -5.20
N PHE A 479 9.33 8.05 -5.94
CA PHE A 479 7.93 8.29 -6.23
C PHE A 479 7.10 8.71 -5.00
N PHE A 480 6.47 9.87 -5.11
CA PHE A 480 5.44 10.36 -4.21
C PHE A 480 4.26 10.91 -5.00
N GLN A 481 3.05 10.57 -4.57
CA GLN A 481 1.82 11.19 -5.03
C GLN A 481 0.98 11.63 -3.84
N ASN A 482 0.40 12.83 -3.95
CA ASN A 482 -0.54 13.37 -2.99
C ASN A 482 -1.60 14.24 -3.67
N GLU A 483 -2.77 14.22 -3.05
CA GLU A 483 -3.79 15.25 -3.18
C GLU A 483 -4.07 15.88 -1.80
N MET A 484 -4.08 17.20 -1.73
CA MET A 484 -4.43 17.96 -0.52
C MET A 484 -5.91 17.76 -0.15
N PRO A 485 -6.34 18.01 1.10
CA PRO A 485 -7.74 17.85 1.51
C PRO A 485 -8.66 18.78 0.72
N TYR A 486 -9.69 18.23 0.08
CA TYR A 486 -10.64 19.02 -0.71
C TYR A 486 -11.58 19.87 0.14
N ASP A 487 -11.81 19.41 1.37
CA ASP A 487 -12.85 19.83 2.28
C ASP A 487 -12.39 20.87 3.31
N VAL A 488 -11.28 21.56 3.03
CA VAL A 488 -10.80 22.67 3.86
C VAL A 488 -11.85 23.80 3.88
N PRO A 489 -12.34 24.22 5.06
CA PRO A 489 -13.36 25.26 5.14
C PRO A 489 -12.83 26.64 4.73
N ASP A 490 -11.65 27.01 5.23
CA ASP A 490 -10.97 28.28 4.98
C ASP A 490 -9.50 28.22 5.42
N ASN A 491 -8.68 29.17 4.98
CA ASN A 491 -7.27 29.25 5.40
C ASN A 491 -7.10 29.58 6.90
N ALA A 492 -8.07 30.22 7.56
CA ALA A 492 -7.94 30.58 8.97
C ALA A 492 -7.98 29.34 9.89
N SER A 493 -8.73 28.32 9.49
CA SER A 493 -8.82 27.02 10.17
C SER A 493 -7.75 26.01 9.70
N TRP A 494 -7.06 26.30 8.60
CA TRP A 494 -6.02 25.45 8.02
C TRP A 494 -4.70 26.22 7.83
N GLN A 495 -4.01 26.42 8.94
CA GLN A 495 -2.74 27.14 9.02
C GLN A 495 -1.68 26.23 9.68
N SER A 496 -0.51 26.11 9.04
CA SER A 496 0.66 25.49 9.64
C SER A 496 1.51 26.55 10.39
N PRO A 497 2.47 26.14 11.23
CA PRO A 497 3.39 27.08 11.88
C PRO A 497 4.22 27.93 10.91
N THR A 498 4.30 27.56 9.63
CA THR A 498 5.18 28.17 8.62
C THR A 498 4.43 28.89 7.50
N GLY A 499 3.10 28.83 7.47
CA GLY A 499 2.31 29.44 6.40
C GLY A 499 0.91 28.90 6.26
N ALA A 500 0.19 29.46 5.28
CA ALA A 500 -1.15 29.04 4.92
C ALA A 500 -1.12 27.59 4.39
N GLY A 501 -1.99 26.75 4.96
CA GLY A 501 -2.01 25.31 4.69
C GLY A 501 -0.82 24.55 5.28
N TYR A 502 -0.93 23.22 5.25
CA TYR A 502 0.15 22.30 5.59
C TYR A 502 0.75 21.73 4.31
N ALA A 503 2.08 21.62 4.26
CA ALA A 503 2.75 20.97 3.16
C ALA A 503 2.34 19.50 3.06
N ALA A 504 2.22 18.98 1.84
CA ALA A 504 2.01 17.56 1.62
C ALA A 504 3.19 16.72 2.11
N TYR A 505 4.41 17.24 1.96
CA TYR A 505 5.61 16.53 2.37
C TYR A 505 6.51 17.43 3.21
N LYS A 506 6.59 17.16 4.51
CA LYS A 506 7.37 17.93 5.46
C LYS A 506 8.59 17.14 5.94
N VAL A 507 9.79 17.65 5.68
CA VAL A 507 11.03 17.17 6.29
C VAL A 507 11.38 18.07 7.48
N ALA A 508 11.60 17.48 8.66
CA ALA A 508 11.91 18.20 9.89
C ALA A 508 13.15 19.10 9.75
N SER A 509 13.14 20.25 10.43
CA SER A 509 14.23 21.23 10.34
C SER A 509 15.57 20.72 10.90
N THR A 510 15.53 19.66 11.70
CA THR A 510 16.70 18.97 12.28
C THR A 510 17.34 17.96 11.33
N VAL A 511 16.70 17.65 10.20
CA VAL A 511 17.23 16.70 9.22
C VAL A 511 18.32 17.35 8.38
N THR A 512 19.44 16.66 8.23
CA THR A 512 20.62 17.13 7.52
C THR A 512 20.81 16.45 6.17
N ASN A 513 20.27 15.23 6.01
CA ASN A 513 20.30 14.47 4.77
C ASN A 513 18.92 13.87 4.49
N HIS A 514 18.40 14.11 3.30
CA HIS A 514 17.13 13.55 2.83
C HIS A 514 17.04 13.67 1.31
N GLU A 515 16.35 12.75 0.64
CA GLU A 515 16.24 12.80 -0.81
C GLU A 515 14.86 12.34 -1.31
N ILE A 516 14.26 13.12 -2.21
CA ILE A 516 13.01 12.75 -2.87
C ILE A 516 13.14 12.79 -4.40
N TRP A 517 12.65 11.76 -5.07
CA TRP A 517 12.65 11.60 -6.52
C TRP A 517 11.23 11.38 -7.04
N GLY A 518 10.78 12.21 -7.99
CA GLY A 518 9.47 12.05 -8.64
C GLY A 518 8.31 12.30 -7.69
N GLY A 519 8.14 13.54 -7.22
CA GLY A 519 7.08 13.91 -6.26
C GLY A 519 5.99 14.77 -6.89
N GLY A 520 4.74 14.32 -6.83
CA GLY A 520 3.56 15.06 -7.30
C GLY A 520 2.60 15.44 -6.18
N VAL A 521 2.15 16.69 -6.16
CA VAL A 521 1.19 17.21 -5.17
C VAL A 521 0.09 18.01 -5.85
N TYR A 522 -1.16 17.61 -5.67
CA TYR A 522 -2.31 18.19 -6.36
C TYR A 522 -3.25 18.88 -5.36
N CYS A 523 -3.97 19.90 -5.80
CA CYS A 523 -5.05 20.50 -5.02
C CYS A 523 -6.36 20.54 -5.81
N PHE A 524 -7.47 20.33 -5.09
CA PHE A 524 -8.83 20.49 -5.58
C PHE A 524 -9.72 20.99 -4.42
N PHE A 525 -9.50 22.22 -3.96
CA PHE A 525 -10.20 22.81 -2.81
C PHE A 525 -11.66 23.16 -3.16
N ASN A 526 -12.48 22.13 -3.43
CA ASN A 526 -13.82 22.26 -3.98
C ASN A 526 -14.81 22.90 -3.00
N THR A 527 -14.60 22.71 -1.71
CA THR A 527 -15.46 23.24 -0.64
C THR A 527 -15.29 24.74 -0.52
N ASN A 528 -14.06 25.23 -0.63
CA ASN A 528 -13.77 26.66 -0.70
C ASN A 528 -12.61 26.93 -1.67
N LYS A 529 -12.95 27.39 -2.88
CA LYS A 529 -11.97 27.65 -3.96
C LYS A 529 -10.99 28.79 -3.68
N SER A 530 -11.24 29.59 -2.65
CA SER A 530 -10.31 30.65 -2.21
C SER A 530 -9.17 30.13 -1.33
N VAL A 531 -9.27 28.88 -0.86
CA VAL A 531 -8.20 28.23 -0.10
C VAL A 531 -6.97 28.09 -0.98
N HIS A 532 -5.81 28.35 -0.38
CA HIS A 532 -4.51 28.07 -0.97
C HIS A 532 -3.56 27.43 0.04
N ALA A 533 -2.56 26.72 -0.46
CA ALA A 533 -1.42 26.27 0.31
C ALA A 533 -0.16 27.03 -0.11
N ASP A 534 0.64 27.52 0.83
CA ASP A 534 1.86 28.27 0.51
C ASP A 534 2.90 27.44 -0.24
N ARG A 535 2.94 26.13 0.02
CA ARG A 535 3.92 25.20 -0.53
C ARG A 535 3.40 23.77 -0.53
N ALA A 536 3.83 22.98 -1.52
CA ALA A 536 3.58 21.54 -1.54
C ALA A 536 4.61 20.75 -0.72
N PHE A 537 5.88 21.09 -0.87
CA PHE A 537 7.00 20.46 -0.17
C PHE A 537 7.64 21.46 0.79
N GLU A 538 7.90 21.05 2.03
CA GLU A 538 8.58 21.87 3.03
C GLU A 538 9.79 21.12 3.59
N VAL A 539 10.99 21.65 3.34
CA VAL A 539 12.25 20.99 3.68
C VAL A 539 13.27 21.99 4.25
N PRO A 540 14.21 21.55 5.11
CA PRO A 540 15.31 22.41 5.53
C PRO A 540 16.23 22.75 4.34
N GLN A 541 16.82 23.95 4.38
CA GLN A 541 17.80 24.41 3.40
C GLN A 541 19.20 23.98 3.81
N THR A 542 19.51 22.70 3.62
CA THR A 542 20.82 22.11 3.89
C THR A 542 21.32 21.38 2.64
N ALA A 543 22.63 21.33 2.44
CA ALA A 543 23.23 20.75 1.22
C ALA A 543 22.95 19.25 1.05
N GLY A 544 22.64 18.54 2.13
CA GLY A 544 22.28 17.12 2.12
C GLY A 544 20.80 16.84 1.84
N VAL A 545 19.95 17.86 1.79
CA VAL A 545 18.51 17.70 1.55
C VAL A 545 18.16 18.12 0.13
N LYS A 546 17.85 17.13 -0.70
CA LYS A 546 17.72 17.28 -2.17
C LYS A 546 16.37 16.80 -2.67
N ALA A 547 15.91 17.41 -3.75
CA ALA A 547 14.73 16.94 -4.46
C ALA A 547 14.93 16.93 -5.98
N HIS A 548 14.31 15.95 -6.63
CA HIS A 548 14.44 15.69 -8.05
C HIS A 548 13.07 15.43 -8.66
N GLY A 549 12.71 16.19 -9.69
CA GLY A 549 11.48 15.98 -10.44
C GLY A 549 10.21 16.18 -9.61
N LEU A 550 9.98 17.40 -9.12
CA LEU A 550 8.78 17.76 -8.36
C LEU A 550 7.75 18.46 -9.24
N VAL A 551 6.48 18.16 -9.01
CA VAL A 551 5.34 18.73 -9.74
C VAL A 551 4.20 19.13 -8.80
N THR A 552 3.59 20.28 -9.05
CA THR A 552 2.33 20.69 -8.42
C THR A 552 1.25 20.95 -9.45
N VAL A 553 0.00 20.67 -9.11
CA VAL A 553 -1.14 20.81 -10.04
C VAL A 553 -2.37 21.36 -9.29
N SER A 554 -3.06 22.34 -9.85
CA SER A 554 -4.44 22.68 -9.45
C SER A 554 -5.41 22.01 -10.41
N LEU A 555 -6.23 21.09 -9.89
CA LEU A 555 -7.18 20.33 -10.69
C LEU A 555 -8.36 21.24 -11.07
N GLY A 556 -8.55 21.50 -12.37
CA GLY A 556 -9.65 22.32 -12.87
C GLY A 556 -9.63 23.78 -12.38
N ASP A 557 -8.46 24.34 -12.07
CA ASP A 557 -8.28 25.67 -11.48
C ASP A 557 -9.05 25.86 -10.15
N VAL A 558 -9.20 24.78 -9.36
CA VAL A 558 -9.92 24.79 -8.07
C VAL A 558 -8.94 24.85 -6.90
N GLY A 559 -8.67 26.08 -6.45
CA GLY A 559 -7.67 26.35 -5.41
C GLY A 559 -6.27 26.58 -5.98
N THR A 560 -5.29 26.85 -5.13
CA THR A 560 -3.92 27.16 -5.57
C THR A 560 -2.87 26.63 -4.59
N ILE A 561 -1.73 26.21 -5.13
CA ILE A 561 -0.49 25.96 -4.40
C ILE A 561 0.52 27.04 -4.83
N SER A 562 0.98 27.87 -3.89
CA SER A 562 1.79 29.07 -4.18
C SER A 562 3.25 28.78 -4.54
N SER A 563 3.77 27.61 -4.18
CA SER A 563 5.11 27.17 -4.55
C SER A 563 5.25 25.64 -4.56
N VAL A 564 6.17 25.12 -5.36
CA VAL A 564 6.47 23.69 -5.37
C VAL A 564 7.19 23.31 -4.08
N ILE A 565 8.34 23.93 -3.80
CA ILE A 565 9.16 23.63 -2.60
C ILE A 565 9.46 24.90 -1.84
N ASN A 566 9.08 24.98 -0.56
CA ASN A 566 9.33 26.13 0.31
C ASN A 566 8.77 27.46 -0.25
N GLY A 567 9.47 28.07 -1.22
CA GLY A 567 9.07 29.25 -2.00
C GLY A 567 9.59 29.22 -3.45
N VAL A 568 10.07 28.07 -3.91
CA VAL A 568 10.68 27.84 -5.24
C VAL A 568 9.70 27.09 -6.14
N GLY A 569 9.77 27.34 -7.44
CA GLY A 569 8.89 26.78 -8.46
C GLY A 569 7.71 27.71 -8.82
N GLY A 570 7.33 28.63 -7.94
CA GLY A 570 6.21 29.54 -8.16
C GLY A 570 4.84 28.84 -8.07
N ALA A 571 3.78 29.63 -8.19
CA ALA A 571 2.42 29.14 -8.02
C ALA A 571 1.97 28.26 -9.20
N VAL A 572 1.09 27.30 -8.94
CA VAL A 572 0.33 26.65 -10.02
C VAL A 572 -0.38 27.74 -10.85
N PRO A 573 -0.33 27.69 -12.19
CA PRO A 573 -0.95 28.72 -13.01
C PRO A 573 -2.47 28.72 -12.79
N THR A 574 -3.05 29.84 -12.39
CA THR A 574 -4.51 30.00 -12.23
C THR A 574 -4.97 31.38 -12.73
N PRO A 575 -5.92 31.46 -13.70
CA PRO A 575 -6.49 30.35 -14.46
C PRO A 575 -5.47 29.78 -15.46
N ALA A 576 -5.26 28.46 -15.48
CA ALA A 576 -4.51 27.79 -16.53
C ALA A 576 -5.37 27.50 -17.76
N GLY A 577 -6.69 27.51 -17.61
CA GLY A 577 -7.63 27.17 -18.67
C GLY A 577 -7.72 25.67 -18.99
N ASN A 578 -6.91 24.80 -18.33
CA ASN A 578 -7.07 23.34 -18.24
C ASN A 578 -5.89 22.67 -17.45
N THR A 579 -5.90 22.70 -16.11
CA THR A 579 -5.05 21.84 -15.23
C THR A 579 -3.57 21.74 -15.63
N ALA A 580 -2.84 22.86 -15.62
CA ALA A 580 -1.42 22.89 -15.99
C ALA A 580 -0.50 22.63 -14.77
N PRO A 581 0.54 21.78 -14.90
CA PRO A 581 1.50 21.57 -13.83
C PRO A 581 2.51 22.71 -13.69
N ASN A 582 2.97 22.96 -12.47
CA ASN A 582 4.22 23.69 -12.20
C ASN A 582 5.31 22.72 -11.71
N ARG A 583 6.58 23.01 -11.99
CA ARG A 583 7.66 22.02 -11.95
C ARG A 583 8.95 22.57 -11.36
N VAL A 584 9.63 21.74 -10.57
CA VAL A 584 11.01 21.96 -10.12
C VAL A 584 11.81 20.69 -10.43
N ALA A 585 12.70 20.78 -11.42
CA ALA A 585 13.50 19.62 -11.85
C ALA A 585 14.52 19.19 -10.78
N SER A 586 15.10 20.16 -10.06
CA SER A 586 16.08 19.93 -9.00
C SER A 586 15.97 21.01 -7.92
N TYR A 587 16.22 20.63 -6.67
CA TYR A 587 16.31 21.53 -5.54
C TYR A 587 17.51 21.18 -4.65
N ASN A 588 18.24 22.22 -4.24
CA ASN A 588 19.52 22.23 -3.53
C ASN A 588 20.70 21.61 -4.27
#